data_AF-A0A8C0FBM0-F1
#
_entry.id   AF-A0A8C0FBM0-F1
#
_cell.length_a   1.000
_cell.length_b   1.000
_cell.length_c   1.000
_cell.angle_alpha   90.00
_cell.angle_beta   90.00
_cell.angle_gamma   90.00
#
_symmetry.space_group_name_H-M   'P 1'
#
loop_
_entity.id
_entity.type
_entity.pdbx_description
1 polymer ?
#
loop_
_entity_poly.entity_id
_entity_poly.type
_entity_poly.pdbx_seq_one_letter_code
_entity_poly.pdbx_strand_id
1 'polypeptide(L)'
;MKMVMPSWFDLMGLTPDAPEDEAGIKKAAENIKAIIEHEMKNGIPPNRIILGGFSQGGALSLYTALTSLFSLLQAANNGVNKDIAILQCHGEMDPMIPVRFGALTAEKLKSVVTPTKVQFKTYPGVMHSSCPQVSASGRGDGALGGWFCLWD
;
A
#
# COMPACT_ATOMS: atom_id res chain seq x y z
N MET A 1 -25.14 19.35 -7.74
CA MET A 1 -24.32 18.68 -8.77
C MET A 1 -23.49 17.62 -8.07
N LYS A 2 -23.58 16.34 -8.47
CA LYS A 2 -22.64 15.30 -8.00
C LYS A 2 -21.30 15.60 -8.67
N MET A 3 -20.28 15.97 -7.88
CA MET A 3 -18.91 16.05 -8.40
C MET A 3 -18.44 14.62 -8.66
N VAL A 4 -18.25 14.27 -9.93
CA VAL A 4 -17.61 13.01 -10.32
C VAL A 4 -16.11 13.24 -10.28
N MET A 5 -15.43 12.62 -9.32
CA MET A 5 -13.97 12.64 -9.23
C MET A 5 -13.41 11.25 -9.57
N PRO A 6 -12.23 11.16 -10.20
CA PRO A 6 -11.56 9.88 -10.37
C PRO A 6 -11.33 9.23 -9.01
N SER A 7 -11.77 7.97 -8.86
CA SER A 7 -11.66 7.20 -7.63
C SER A 7 -11.44 5.73 -7.98
N TRP A 8 -10.65 5.02 -7.17
CA TRP A 8 -10.42 3.59 -7.34
C TRP A 8 -11.62 2.75 -6.89
N PHE A 9 -12.31 3.19 -5.83
CA PHE A 9 -13.52 2.59 -5.25
C PHE A 9 -14.33 3.68 -4.55
N ASP A 10 -15.58 3.42 -4.16
CA ASP A 10 -16.41 4.47 -3.54
C ASP A 10 -15.95 4.78 -2.11
N LEU A 11 -15.87 6.08 -1.76
CA LEU A 11 -15.52 6.54 -0.41
C LEU A 11 -16.80 6.89 0.34
N MET A 12 -17.17 6.08 1.32
CA MET A 12 -18.37 6.32 2.13
C MET A 12 -18.08 7.10 3.43
N GLY A 13 -16.81 7.30 3.78
CA GLY A 13 -16.35 8.12 4.90
C GLY A 13 -14.83 8.08 5.08
N LEU A 14 -14.32 8.90 6.00
CA LEU A 14 -12.88 8.99 6.36
C LEU A 14 -12.60 8.57 7.81
N THR A 15 -13.60 7.99 8.48
CA THR A 15 -13.46 7.48 9.85
C THR A 15 -13.22 5.97 9.82
N PRO A 16 -12.52 5.39 10.82
CA PRO A 16 -12.26 3.94 10.87
C PRO A 16 -13.53 3.08 10.89
N ASP A 17 -14.63 3.62 11.42
CA ASP A 17 -15.93 2.95 11.49
C ASP A 17 -16.84 3.26 10.29
N ALA A 18 -16.33 4.01 9.30
CA ALA A 18 -17.11 4.27 8.09
C ALA A 18 -17.28 2.95 7.30
N PRO A 19 -18.45 2.72 6.69
CA PRO A 19 -18.61 1.64 5.73
C PRO A 19 -17.58 1.75 4.60
N GLU A 20 -17.07 0.62 4.14
CA GLU A 20 -16.17 0.55 2.99
C GLU A 20 -16.89 -0.05 1.78
N ASP A 21 -16.53 0.41 0.57
CA ASP A 21 -16.96 -0.20 -0.68
C ASP A 21 -16.21 -1.51 -0.93
N GLU A 22 -16.53 -2.56 -0.17
CA GLU A 22 -15.84 -3.85 -0.26
C GLU A 22 -15.84 -4.41 -1.71
N ALA A 23 -16.96 -4.26 -2.42
CA ALA A 23 -17.08 -4.72 -3.79
C ALA A 23 -16.18 -3.92 -4.75
N GLY A 24 -16.14 -2.59 -4.60
CA GLY A 24 -15.25 -1.72 -5.37
C GLY A 24 -13.78 -1.98 -5.07
N ILE A 25 -13.40 -2.14 -3.79
CA ILE A 25 -12.03 -2.45 -3.37
C ILE A 25 -11.57 -3.77 -3.99
N LYS A 26 -12.37 -4.83 -3.90
CA LYS A 26 -12.05 -6.14 -4.52
C LYS A 26 -11.90 -6.03 -6.03
N LYS A 27 -12.83 -5.32 -6.69
CA LYS A 27 -12.77 -5.11 -8.14
C LYS A 27 -11.51 -4.35 -8.55
N ALA A 28 -11.17 -3.29 -7.83
CA ALA A 28 -9.97 -2.51 -8.08
C ALA A 28 -8.71 -3.35 -7.84
N ALA A 29 -8.68 -4.18 -6.80
CA ALA A 29 -7.56 -5.06 -6.51
C ALA A 29 -7.34 -6.12 -7.60
N GLU A 30 -8.42 -6.74 -8.11
CA GLU A 30 -8.31 -7.68 -9.25
C GLU A 30 -7.82 -6.99 -10.53
N ASN A 31 -8.20 -5.72 -10.77
CA ASN A 31 -7.64 -4.95 -11.89
C ASN A 31 -6.14 -4.75 -11.74
N ILE A 32 -5.65 -4.36 -10.55
CA ILE A 32 -4.22 -4.21 -10.29
C ILE A 32 -3.50 -5.55 -10.41
N LYS A 33 -4.08 -6.64 -9.90
CA LYS A 33 -3.54 -7.99 -10.05
C LYS A 33 -3.39 -8.40 -11.51
N ALA A 34 -4.37 -8.10 -12.37
CA ALA A 34 -4.26 -8.38 -13.79
C ALA A 34 -3.08 -7.64 -14.45
N ILE A 35 -2.79 -6.40 -14.00
CA ILE A 35 -1.60 -5.65 -14.43
C ILE A 35 -0.31 -6.34 -13.96
N ILE A 36 -0.25 -6.77 -12.69
CA ILE A 36 0.90 -7.52 -12.15
C ILE A 36 1.15 -8.79 -12.98
N GLU A 37 0.11 -9.58 -13.24
CA GLU A 37 0.21 -10.80 -14.04
C GLU A 37 0.64 -10.52 -15.48
N HIS A 38 0.21 -9.40 -16.06
CA HIS A 38 0.67 -8.96 -17.38
C HIS A 38 2.18 -8.68 -17.38
N GLU A 39 2.69 -7.91 -16.40
CA GLU A 39 4.12 -7.65 -16.27
C GLU A 39 4.93 -8.93 -16.03
N MET A 40 4.38 -9.87 -15.27
CA MET A 40 4.97 -11.20 -15.07
C MET A 40 5.06 -12.01 -16.36
N LYS A 41 4.00 -12.00 -17.17
CA LYS A 41 4.00 -12.65 -18.50
C LYS A 41 5.02 -12.03 -19.44
N ASN A 42 5.32 -10.75 -19.29
CA ASN A 42 6.35 -10.04 -20.03
C ASN A 42 7.76 -10.23 -19.45
N GLY A 43 7.94 -11.15 -18.49
CA GLY A 43 9.24 -11.56 -17.98
C GLY A 43 9.74 -10.77 -16.78
N ILE A 44 8.92 -9.89 -16.18
CA ILE A 44 9.28 -9.21 -14.93
C ILE A 44 8.92 -10.13 -13.75
N PRO A 45 9.89 -10.70 -13.03
CA PRO A 45 9.58 -11.58 -11.92
C PRO A 45 8.88 -10.80 -10.80
N PRO A 46 7.96 -11.44 -10.04
CA PRO A 46 7.12 -10.75 -9.04
C PRO A 46 7.93 -10.07 -7.92
N ASN A 47 9.13 -10.59 -7.61
CA ASN A 47 10.04 -9.98 -6.63
C ASN A 47 10.69 -8.66 -7.09
N ARG A 48 10.54 -8.29 -8.37
CA ARG A 48 10.97 -7.00 -8.95
C ARG A 48 9.81 -6.03 -9.19
N ILE A 49 8.58 -6.44 -8.89
CA ILE A 49 7.40 -5.58 -9.00
C ILE A 49 7.19 -4.90 -7.65
N ILE A 50 7.03 -3.58 -7.71
CA ILE A 50 6.70 -2.75 -6.57
C ILE A 50 5.32 -2.16 -6.82
N LEU A 51 4.42 -2.29 -5.85
CA LEU A 51 3.17 -1.54 -5.81
C LEU A 51 3.31 -0.42 -4.77
N GLY A 52 2.75 0.73 -5.06
CA GLY A 52 2.75 1.87 -4.16
C GLY A 52 1.64 2.84 -4.55
N GLY A 53 1.25 3.70 -3.62
CA GLY A 53 0.17 4.62 -3.85
C GLY A 53 0.06 5.71 -2.79
N PHE A 54 -0.78 6.70 -3.09
CA PHE A 54 -1.07 7.84 -2.23
C PHE A 54 -2.55 7.84 -1.84
N SER A 55 -2.84 8.15 -0.58
CA SER A 55 -4.15 8.13 0.05
C SER A 55 -4.90 6.84 -0.29
N GLN A 56 -6.07 6.95 -0.92
CA GLN A 56 -6.87 5.81 -1.39
C GLN A 56 -6.06 4.82 -2.27
N GLY A 57 -5.15 5.29 -3.11
CA GLY A 57 -4.29 4.43 -3.92
C GLY A 57 -3.26 3.66 -3.07
N GLY A 58 -2.84 4.23 -1.94
CA GLY A 58 -2.00 3.58 -0.95
C GLY A 58 -2.75 2.44 -0.26
N ALA A 59 -3.96 2.71 0.23
CA ALA A 59 -4.85 1.69 0.79
C ALA A 59 -5.12 0.54 -0.21
N LEU A 60 -5.42 0.86 -1.48
CA LEU A 60 -5.61 -0.16 -2.52
C LEU A 60 -4.34 -0.97 -2.78
N SER A 61 -3.18 -0.32 -2.82
CA SER A 61 -1.90 -0.97 -3.04
C SER A 61 -1.61 -1.97 -1.92
N LEU A 62 -1.84 -1.56 -0.66
CA LEU A 62 -1.68 -2.43 0.50
C LEU A 62 -2.62 -3.63 0.47
N TYR A 63 -3.90 -3.38 0.19
CA TYR A 63 -4.91 -4.44 0.08
C TYR A 63 -4.52 -5.45 -1.01
N THR A 64 -4.12 -4.96 -2.18
CA THR A 64 -3.70 -5.82 -3.31
C THR A 64 -2.42 -6.59 -2.97
N ALA A 65 -1.47 -5.98 -2.26
CA ALA A 65 -0.25 -6.64 -1.80
C ALA A 65 -0.54 -7.88 -0.96
N LEU A 66 -1.38 -7.69 0.05
CA LEU A 66 -1.63 -8.68 1.09
C LEU A 66 -2.57 -9.79 0.63
N THR A 67 -3.42 -9.51 -0.36
CA THR A 67 -4.38 -10.49 -0.91
C THR A 67 -3.87 -11.19 -2.16
N SER A 68 -3.23 -10.46 -3.07
CA SER A 68 -2.86 -10.96 -4.39
C SER A 68 -1.37 -11.30 -4.50
N LEU A 69 -0.48 -10.33 -4.25
CA LEU A 69 0.98 -10.58 -4.32
C LEU A 69 1.43 -11.61 -3.29
N PHE A 70 0.87 -11.56 -2.08
CA PHE A 70 1.12 -12.56 -1.05
C PHE A 70 0.74 -13.96 -1.55
N SER A 71 -0.40 -14.12 -2.22
CA SER A 71 -0.80 -15.40 -2.81
C SER A 71 0.11 -15.85 -3.95
N LEU A 72 0.49 -14.94 -4.85
CA LEU A 72 1.38 -15.22 -5.99
C LEU A 72 2.79 -15.62 -5.54
N LEU A 73 3.35 -14.91 -4.55
CA LEU A 73 4.66 -15.21 -3.98
C LEU A 73 4.65 -16.51 -3.19
N GLN A 74 3.54 -16.83 -2.51
CA GLN A 74 3.37 -18.13 -1.85
C GLN A 74 3.33 -19.28 -2.86
N ALA A 75 2.58 -19.13 -3.95
CA ALA A 75 2.52 -20.11 -5.02
C ALA A 75 3.88 -20.31 -5.71
N ALA A 76 4.66 -19.24 -5.87
CA ALA A 76 6.01 -19.32 -6.44
C ALA A 76 7.03 -19.98 -5.48
N ASN A 77 6.89 -19.81 -4.17
CA ASN A 77 7.88 -20.25 -3.16
C ASN A 77 7.46 -21.48 -2.34
N ASN A 78 6.35 -22.16 -2.64
CA ASN A 78 5.85 -23.34 -1.91
C ASN A 78 5.75 -23.15 -0.38
N GLY A 79 5.33 -21.97 0.09
CA GLY A 79 5.20 -21.68 1.52
C GLY A 79 4.71 -20.26 1.80
N VAL A 80 4.35 -19.96 3.05
CA VAL A 80 3.81 -18.65 3.47
C VAL A 80 4.92 -17.58 3.43
N ASN A 81 5.04 -16.82 2.34
CA ASN A 81 6.05 -15.77 2.21
C ASN A 81 5.62 -14.48 2.94
N LYS A 82 5.97 -14.38 4.22
CA LYS A 82 5.74 -13.18 5.08
C LYS A 82 6.75 -12.05 4.89
N ASP A 83 7.70 -12.20 3.98
CA ASP A 83 8.85 -11.28 3.86
C ASP A 83 8.65 -10.13 2.87
N ILE A 84 7.40 -9.74 2.62
CA ILE A 84 7.11 -8.53 1.86
C ILE A 84 7.59 -7.31 2.66
N ALA A 85 8.45 -6.50 2.04
CA ALA A 85 8.90 -5.24 2.61
C ALA A 85 7.81 -4.17 2.48
N ILE A 86 7.58 -3.39 3.54
CA ILE A 86 6.59 -2.32 3.53
C ILE A 86 7.21 -1.06 4.10
N LEU A 87 7.10 0.04 3.36
CA LEU A 87 7.49 1.40 3.75
C LEU A 87 6.25 2.30 3.79
N GLN A 88 5.66 2.42 4.97
CA GLN A 88 4.55 3.33 5.18
C GLN A 88 5.07 4.71 5.59
N CYS A 89 4.61 5.75 4.91
CA CYS A 89 4.97 7.15 5.09
C CYS A 89 3.73 7.96 5.45
N HIS A 90 3.85 8.92 6.39
CA HIS A 90 2.71 9.74 6.80
C HIS A 90 3.13 11.17 7.16
N GLY A 91 2.31 12.16 6.78
CA GLY A 91 2.48 13.54 7.26
C GLY A 91 1.94 13.73 8.68
N GLU A 92 2.72 14.30 9.59
CA GLU A 92 2.26 14.48 10.99
C GLU A 92 1.12 15.49 11.14
N MET A 93 0.97 16.38 10.15
CA MET A 93 -0.04 17.44 10.12
C MET A 93 -1.16 17.14 9.11
N ASP A 94 -1.35 15.87 8.74
CA ASP A 94 -2.38 15.47 7.78
C ASP A 94 -3.81 15.73 8.33
N PRO A 95 -4.59 16.63 7.71
CA PRO A 95 -5.95 16.94 8.16
C PRO A 95 -7.02 15.98 7.61
N MET A 96 -6.67 15.17 6.60
CA MET A 96 -7.60 14.27 5.91
C MET A 96 -7.55 12.87 6.50
N ILE A 97 -6.35 12.31 6.63
CA ILE A 97 -6.11 11.00 7.22
C ILE A 97 -5.20 11.20 8.44
N PRO A 98 -5.77 11.26 9.66
CA PRO A 98 -4.98 11.45 10.87
C PRO A 98 -3.81 10.46 10.97
N VAL A 99 -2.61 10.94 11.30
CA VAL A 99 -1.39 10.12 11.44
C VAL A 99 -1.56 8.92 12.39
N ARG A 100 -2.47 9.03 13.36
CA ARG A 100 -2.85 7.91 14.24
C ARG A 100 -3.38 6.71 13.46
N PHE A 101 -4.14 6.92 12.38
CA PHE A 101 -4.64 5.82 11.54
C PHE A 101 -3.49 5.16 10.80
N GLY A 102 -2.53 5.95 10.30
CA GLY A 102 -1.28 5.42 9.76
C GLY A 102 -0.54 4.52 10.76
N ALA A 103 -0.39 4.99 12.00
CA ALA A 103 0.24 4.21 13.06
C ALA A 103 -0.52 2.91 13.40
N LEU A 104 -1.85 2.94 13.44
CA LEU A 104 -2.68 1.75 13.65
C LEU A 104 -2.52 0.74 12.51
N THR A 105 -2.49 1.21 11.26
CA THR A 105 -2.21 0.38 10.08
C THR A 105 -0.82 -0.25 10.21
N ALA A 106 0.21 0.51 10.56
CA ALA A 106 1.57 0.00 10.71
C ALA A 106 1.67 -1.11 11.78
N GLU A 107 1.01 -0.92 12.93
CA GLU A 107 0.94 -1.95 13.98
C GLU A 107 0.20 -3.20 13.52
N LYS A 108 -0.92 -3.03 12.78
CA LYS A 108 -1.63 -4.16 12.19
C LYS A 108 -0.76 -4.91 11.18
N LEU A 109 0.00 -4.20 10.36
CA LEU A 109 0.90 -4.81 9.36
C LEU A 109 1.99 -5.65 10.01
N LYS A 110 2.60 -5.18 11.10
CA LYS A 110 3.57 -5.97 11.88
C LYS A 110 2.98 -7.29 12.42
N SER A 111 1.66 -7.41 12.57
CA SER A 111 1.01 -8.67 12.95
C SER A 111 0.76 -9.63 11.77
N VAL A 112 0.76 -9.11 10.53
CA VAL A 112 0.44 -9.87 9.31
C VAL A 112 1.71 -10.34 8.60
N VAL A 113 2.70 -9.45 8.46
CA VAL A 113 3.99 -9.71 7.81
C VAL A 113 5.13 -9.74 8.83
N THR A 114 6.34 -10.11 8.41
CA THR A 114 7.52 -10.09 9.27
C THR A 114 7.74 -8.67 9.82
N PRO A 115 7.70 -8.43 11.15
CA PRO A 115 7.74 -7.08 11.72
C PRO A 115 8.95 -6.23 11.29
N THR A 116 10.12 -6.87 11.13
CA THR A 116 11.37 -6.22 10.72
C THR A 116 11.33 -5.73 9.27
N LYS A 117 10.33 -6.15 8.49
CA LYS A 117 10.10 -5.74 7.10
C LYS A 117 9.15 -4.54 6.99
N VAL A 118 8.54 -4.11 8.08
CA VAL A 118 7.64 -2.94 8.12
C VAL A 118 8.38 -1.73 8.68
N GLN A 119 8.52 -0.69 7.86
CA GLN A 119 9.02 0.61 8.25
C GLN A 119 7.88 1.62 8.23
N PHE A 120 7.64 2.31 9.34
CA PHE A 120 6.70 3.43 9.42
C PHE A 120 7.50 4.72 9.65
N LYS A 121 7.41 5.67 8.71
CA LYS A 121 8.12 6.95 8.75
C LYS A 121 7.11 8.09 8.78
N THR A 122 7.23 8.97 9.77
CA THR A 122 6.44 10.21 9.84
C THR A 122 7.29 11.40 9.42
N TYR A 123 6.63 12.41 8.86
CA TYR A 123 7.27 13.62 8.35
C TYR A 123 6.68 14.86 9.04
N PRO A 124 7.45 15.52 9.94
CA PRO A 124 7.00 16.70 10.66
C PRO A 124 6.64 17.86 9.72
N GLY A 125 5.54 18.55 10.00
CA GLY A 125 5.07 19.71 9.22
C GLY A 125 4.48 19.36 7.85
N VAL A 126 4.50 18.09 7.44
CA VAL A 126 3.89 17.63 6.20
C VAL A 126 2.42 17.31 6.44
N MET A 127 1.55 17.81 5.56
CA MET A 127 0.10 17.57 5.58
C MET A 127 -0.25 16.40 4.63
N HIS A 128 -1.44 16.42 4.04
CA HIS A 128 -1.88 15.44 3.03
C HIS A 128 -1.21 15.65 1.66
N SER A 129 0.11 15.51 1.61
CA SER A 129 0.93 15.85 0.44
C SER A 129 2.31 15.22 0.50
N SER A 130 2.95 14.93 -0.64
CA SER A 130 4.31 14.38 -0.64
C SER A 130 5.42 15.38 -0.20
N CYS A 131 6.61 14.88 0.13
CA CYS A 131 7.82 15.73 0.30
C CYS A 131 9.10 15.08 -0.28
N PRO A 132 10.17 15.87 -0.56
CA PRO A 132 11.41 15.32 -1.14
C PRO A 132 12.08 14.24 -0.29
N GLN A 133 11.97 14.31 1.04
CA GLN A 133 12.53 13.31 1.95
C GLN A 133 11.87 11.93 1.78
N VAL A 134 10.60 11.90 1.40
CA VAL A 134 9.88 10.65 1.12
C VAL A 134 10.35 10.05 -0.20
N SER A 135 10.55 10.90 -1.21
CA SER A 135 11.09 10.48 -2.51
C SER A 135 12.53 9.95 -2.41
N ALA A 136 13.29 10.37 -1.40
CA ALA A 136 14.60 9.82 -1.08
C ALA A 136 14.50 8.50 -0.30
N SER A 137 13.49 8.36 0.56
CA SER A 137 13.26 7.17 1.39
C SER A 137 12.91 5.93 0.56
N GLY A 138 12.28 6.09 -0.61
CA GLY A 138 12.01 5.00 -1.56
C GLY A 138 13.22 4.55 -2.40
N ARG A 139 14.40 5.17 -2.26
CA ARG A 139 15.61 4.86 -3.05
C ARG A 139 16.69 4.09 -2.27
N GLY A 140 16.43 3.72 -1.02
CA GLY A 140 17.43 3.15 -0.11
C GLY A 140 17.52 1.61 -0.17
N ASP A 141 18.75 1.13 -0.37
CA ASP A 141 19.30 -0.18 -0.03
C ASP A 141 18.65 -1.43 -0.65
N GLY A 142 19.16 -1.82 -1.82
CA GLY A 142 19.70 -3.15 -2.20
C GLY A 142 18.98 -4.47 -1.84
N ALA A 143 17.89 -4.46 -1.09
CA ALA A 143 17.11 -5.61 -0.72
C ALA A 143 16.13 -5.89 -1.87
N LEU A 144 16.41 -6.98 -2.58
CA LEU A 144 15.51 -7.59 -3.55
C LEU A 144 14.16 -7.89 -2.86
N GLY A 145 13.14 -7.09 -3.14
CA GLY A 145 11.76 -7.35 -2.73
C GLY A 145 10.95 -6.10 -2.39
N GLY A 146 10.15 -5.65 -3.36
CA GLY A 146 8.87 -4.93 -3.15
C GLY A 146 8.85 -3.83 -2.08
N TRP A 147 9.32 -2.61 -2.37
CA TRP A 147 9.12 -1.47 -1.47
C TRP A 147 7.70 -0.87 -1.61
N PHE A 148 6.77 -1.23 -0.74
CA PHE A 148 5.48 -0.54 -0.70
C PHE A 148 5.64 0.87 -0.13
N CYS A 149 5.54 1.92 -0.95
CA CYS A 149 5.38 3.29 -0.44
C CYS A 149 3.89 3.57 -0.27
N LEU A 150 3.41 3.61 0.97
CA LEU A 150 2.11 4.19 1.29
C LEU A 150 2.32 5.63 1.69
N TRP A 151 1.72 6.56 0.97
CA TRP A 151 1.30 7.80 1.59
C TRP A 151 -0.17 7.61 1.94
N ASP A 152 -0.55 7.74 3.20
CA ASP A 152 -1.97 7.91 3.57
C ASP A 152 -2.25 9.39 3.79
#